data_AF-A0A2E0QKT8-F1
#
_entry.id   AF-A0A2E0QKT8-F1
#
_cell.length_a   1.000
_cell.length_b   1.000
_cell.length_c   1.000
_cell.angle_alpha   90.00
_cell.angle_beta   90.00
_cell.angle_gamma   90.00
#
_symmetry.space_group_name_H-M   'P 1'
#
loop_
_entity.id
_entity.type
_entity.pdbx_description
1 polymer ?
#
loop_
_entity_poly.entity_id
_entity_poly.type
_entity_poly.pdbx_seq_one_letter_code
_entity_poly.pdbx_strand_id
1 'polypeptide(L)' 'MHYRVIRDDQEYGPYTIEEITQYVNEGSILPNDYVHNGMEWLPVSQFLQNPHKAEASMHSISSVAKAQP' A
#
# COMPACT_ATOMS: atom_id res chain seq x y z
N MET A 1 2.27 8.17 -3.31
CA MET A 1 2.45 7.49 -2.00
C MET A 1 3.60 6.51 -2.07
N HIS A 2 4.18 6.18 -0.91
CA HIS A 2 5.30 5.24 -0.77
C HIS A 2 4.84 4.07 0.12
N TYR A 3 5.11 2.83 -0.32
CA TYR A 3 4.57 1.61 0.26
C TYR A 3 5.69 0.71 0.81
N ARG A 4 5.46 0.01 1.91
CA ARG A 4 6.40 -0.99 2.45
C ARG A 4 5.86 -2.39 2.24
N VAL A 5 6.75 -3.35 1.99
CA VAL A 5 6.38 -4.77 1.80
C VAL A 5 7.11 -5.59 2.85
N ILE A 6 6.44 -6.57 3.44
CA ILE A 6 7.06 -7.55 4.35
C ILE A 6 7.10 -8.91 3.67
N ARG A 7 8.28 -9.52 3.68
CA ARG A 7 8.57 -10.86 3.17
C ARG A 7 9.65 -11.48 4.06
N ASP A 8 9.50 -12.76 4.39
CA ASP A 8 10.48 -13.49 5.20
C ASP A 8 10.84 -12.74 6.50
N ASP A 9 9.82 -12.17 7.17
CA ASP A 9 9.94 -11.35 8.39
C ASP A 9 10.80 -10.07 8.26
N GLN A 10 11.15 -9.66 7.03
CA GLN A 10 11.89 -8.43 6.74
C GLN A 10 11.03 -7.41 6.00
N GLU A 11 11.09 -6.15 6.43
CA GLU A 11 10.47 -5.03 5.72
C GLU A 11 11.38 -4.48 4.62
N TYR A 12 10.79 -4.21 3.46
CA TYR A 12 11.42 -3.68 2.26
C TYR A 12 10.71 -2.41 1.78
N GLY A 13 11.45 -1.59 1.02
CA GLY A 13 10.97 -0.33 0.46
C GLY A 13 11.55 0.90 1.17
N PRO A 14 10.92 2.08 1.04
CA PRO A 14 9.65 2.31 0.36
C PRO A 14 9.68 2.10 -1.16
N TYR A 15 8.58 1.61 -1.72
CA TYR A 15 8.36 1.41 -3.16
C TYR A 15 7.14 2.20 -3.67
N THR A 16 7.16 2.52 -4.95
CA THR A 16 6.00 2.96 -5.74
C THR A 16 5.10 1.79 -6.16
N ILE A 17 3.91 2.07 -6.69
CA ILE A 17 3.02 1.03 -7.23
C ILE A 17 3.68 0.36 -8.45
N GLU A 18 4.35 1.15 -9.29
CA GLU A 18 5.06 0.64 -10.46
C GLU A 18 6.17 -0.35 -10.07
N GLU A 19 6.98 -0.01 -9.06
CA GLU A 19 8.03 -0.90 -8.54
C GLU A 19 7.45 -2.18 -7.93
N ILE A 20 6.39 -2.09 -7.12
CA ILE A 20 5.74 -3.29 -6.56
C ILE A 20 5.20 -4.17 -7.69
N THR A 21 4.55 -3.59 -8.70
CA THR A 21 4.03 -4.33 -9.85
C THR A 21 5.15 -5.00 -10.64
N GLN A 22 6.26 -4.29 -10.86
CA GLN A 22 7.44 -4.84 -11.51
C GLN A 22 8.02 -6.02 -10.73
N TYR A 23 8.24 -5.87 -9.41
CA TYR A 23 8.79 -6.94 -8.59
C TYR A 23 7.86 -8.15 -8.46
N VAL A 24 6.54 -7.96 -8.55
CA VAL A 24 5.60 -9.08 -8.65
C VAL A 24 5.76 -9.82 -9.97
N ASN A 25 5.91 -9.10 -11.09
CA ASN A 25 6.16 -9.72 -12.39
C ASN A 25 7.51 -10.45 -12.45
N GLU A 26 8.53 -9.94 -11.76
CA GLU A 26 9.85 -10.57 -11.65
C GLU A 26 9.89 -11.75 -10.65
N GLY A 27 8.86 -11.90 -9.80
CA GLY A 27 8.81 -12.91 -8.73
C GLY A 27 9.54 -12.53 -7.44
N SER A 28 10.15 -11.34 -7.40
CA SER A 28 10.81 -10.76 -6.23
C SER A 28 9.84 -10.29 -5.14
N ILE A 29 8.56 -10.11 -5.47
CA ILE A 29 7.43 -9.95 -4.54
C ILE A 29 6.34 -10.98 -4.93
N LEU A 30 5.70 -11.62 -3.96
CA LEU A 30 4.75 -12.69 -4.16
C LEU A 30 3.36 -12.10 -3.95
N PRO A 31 2.33 -12.55 -4.70
CA PRO A 31 0.97 -12.08 -4.51
C PRO A 31 0.40 -12.27 -3.09
N ASN A 32 0.99 -13.19 -2.30
CA ASN A 32 0.62 -13.49 -0.92
C ASN A 32 1.50 -12.79 0.13
N ASP A 33 2.53 -12.04 -0.30
CA ASP A 33 3.25 -11.14 0.60
C ASP A 33 2.34 -10.00 1.04
N TYR A 34 2.72 -9.27 2.07
CA TYR A 34 1.92 -8.16 2.60
C TYR A 34 2.56 -6.82 2.27
N VAL A 35 1.71 -5.86 1.91
CA VAL A 35 2.08 -4.46 1.67
C VAL A 35 1.34 -3.56 2.65
N HIS A 36 2.05 -2.60 3.22
CA HIS A 36 1.48 -1.56 4.06
C HIS A 36 1.06 -0.37 3.20
N ASN A 37 -0.24 -0.13 3.09
CA ASN A 37 -0.80 0.96 2.28
C ASN A 37 -0.81 2.33 2.98
N GLY A 38 -0.26 2.42 4.19
CA GLY A 38 -0.31 3.60 5.05
C GLY A 38 -1.39 3.53 6.13
N MET A 39 -2.29 2.55 6.07
CA MET A 39 -3.34 2.30 7.07
C MET A 39 -3.27 0.88 7.65
N GLU A 40 -3.10 -0.11 6.78
CA GLU A 40 -3.14 -1.52 7.13
C GLU A 40 -2.16 -2.33 6.27
N TRP A 41 -1.80 -3.51 6.75
CA TRP A 41 -1.12 -4.54 5.97
C TRP A 41 -2.15 -5.39 5.25
N LEU A 42 -2.00 -5.56 3.94
CA LEU A 42 -2.88 -6.38 3.12
C LEU A 42 -2.07 -7.19 2.11
N PRO A 43 -2.60 -8.33 1.59
CA PRO A 43 -1.93 -9.09 0.54
C PRO A 43 -1.63 -8.21 -0.68
N VAL A 44 -0.47 -8.39 -1.29
CA VAL A 44 -0.05 -7.65 -2.49
C VAL A 44 -1.06 -7.83 -3.63
N SER A 45 -1.59 -9.04 -3.80
CA SER A 45 -2.67 -9.32 -4.75
C SER A 45 -3.92 -8.44 -4.53
N GLN A 46 -4.32 -8.24 -3.28
CA GLN A 46 -5.45 -7.38 -2.92
C GLN A 46 -5.13 -5.90 -3.13
N PHE A 47 -3.90 -5.49 -2.81
CA PHE A 47 -3.45 -4.12 -2.97
C PHE A 47 -3.45 -3.69 -4.45
N LEU A 48 -2.91 -4.53 -5.35
CA LEU A 48 -2.82 -4.22 -6.77
C LEU A 48 -4.18 -4.13 -7.48
N GLN A 49 -5.26 -4.67 -6.88
CA GLN A 49 -6.62 -4.48 -7.41
C GLN A 49 -7.13 -3.05 -7.23
N ASN A 50 -6.73 -2.36 -6.16
CA ASN A 50 -7.14 -0.99 -5.90
C ASN A 50 -6.12 -0.22 -5.02
N PRO A 51 -4.95 0.13 -5.57
CA PRO A 51 -3.83 0.64 -4.78
C PRO A 51 -4.08 2.03 -4.18
N HIS A 52 -5.02 2.80 -4.74
CA HIS A 52 -5.40 4.14 -4.26
C HIS A 52 -6.44 4.14 -3.13
N LYS A 53 -6.94 2.97 -2.69
CA LYS A 53 -7.97 2.89 -1.62
C LYS A 53 -7.52 3.58 -0.33
N ALA A 54 -6.24 3.49 0.01
CA ALA A 54 -5.69 4.16 1.19
C ALA A 54 -5.60 5.68 1.00
N GLU A 55 -5.17 6.13 -0.17
CA GLU A 55 -5.08 7.55 -0.53
C GLU A 55 -6.45 8.23 -0.49
N ALA A 56 -7.48 7.59 -1.07
CA ALA A 56 -8.85 8.09 -1.05
C ALA A 56 -9.41 8.20 0.37
N SER A 57 -9.14 7.20 1.22
CA SER A 57 -9.62 7.20 2.61
C SER A 57 -8.99 8.31 3.44
N MET A 58 -7.68 8.58 3.28
CA MET A 58 -6.98 9.65 4.00
C MET A 58 -7.45 11.06 3.62
N HIS A 59 -7.81 11.28 2.34
CA HIS A 59 -8.31 12.57 1.88
C HIS A 59 -9.73 12.89 2.41
N SER A 60 -10.58 11.87 2.61
CA SER A 60 -11.93 12.08 3.14
C SER A 60 -11.96 12.51 4.61
N ILE A 61 -11.03 12.00 5.44
CA ILE A 61 -10.99 12.31 6.89
C ILE A 61 -10.54 13.75 7.15
N SER A 62 -9.66 14.28 6.31
CA SER A 62 -9.11 15.64 6.44
C SER A 62 -10.15 16.74 6.16
N SER A 63 -11.25 16.43 5.47
CA SER A 63 -12.32 17.39 5.19
C SER A 63 -13.25 17.63 6.39
N VAL A 64 -13.41 16.63 7.27
CA VAL A 64 -14.29 16.72 8.45
C VAL A 64 -13.67 17.49 9.62
N ALA A 65 -12.34 17.57 9.73
CA ALA A 65 -11.67 18.21 10.85
C ALA A 65 -11.62 19.76 10.80
N LYS A 66 -12.18 20.39 9.76
CA LYS A 66 -12.17 21.86 9.58
C LYS A 66 -13.53 22.55 9.74
N ALA A 67 -14.52 21.85 10.28
CA ALA A 67 -15.79 22.44 10.72
C ALA A 67 -15.90 22.34 12.25
N GLN A 68 -15.40 23.35 12.95
CA GLN A 68 -15.79 23.65 14.33
C GLN A 68 -16.11 25.16 14.41
N PRO A 69 -17.00 25.53 15.34
CA PRO A 69 -18.21 26.31 15.12
C PRO A 69 -18.00 27.82 14.96
#